data_AF-A0A819H4B0-F1
#
_entry.id   AF-A0A819H4B0-F1
#
_cell.length_a   1.000
_cell.length_b   1.000
_cell.length_c   1.000
_cell.angle_alpha   90.00
_cell.angle_beta   90.00
_cell.angle_gamma   90.00
#
_symmetry.space_group_name_H-M   'P 1'
#
loop_
_entity.id
_entity.type
_entity.pdbx_description
1 polymer ?
#
loop_
_entity_poly.entity_id
_entity_poly.type
_entity_poly.pdbx_seq_one_letter_code
_entity_poly.pdbx_strand_id
1 'polypeptide(L)' 'MEREQKEEEGESSKRAIYIGTYGMINVSDFVYGFKPPLSMCKPSHLALVAMDLSIFEHARMHYVDILDGLTKYFLENVDV' A
#
# COMPACT_ATOMS: atom_id res chain seq x y z
N MET A 1 26.92 -18.29 2.19
CA MET A 1 26.41 -16.92 2.29
C MET A 1 25.51 -16.50 1.13
N GLU A 2 25.45 -17.20 -0.01
CA GLU A 2 24.57 -16.82 -1.14
C GLU A 2 23.13 -17.40 -1.10
N ARG A 3 22.84 -18.33 -0.18
CA ARG A 3 21.51 -18.98 -0.11
C ARG A 3 20.48 -18.19 0.71
N GLU A 4 20.93 -17.39 1.68
CA GLU A 4 20.05 -16.63 2.58
C GLU A 4 19.45 -15.39 1.90
N GLN A 5 20.11 -14.82 0.88
CA GLN A 5 19.61 -13.65 0.15
C GLN A 5 18.42 -13.95 -0.77
N LYS A 6 18.28 -15.19 -1.26
CA LYS A 6 17.20 -15.56 -2.18
C LYS A 6 15.85 -15.81 -1.50
N GLU A 7 15.87 -16.20 -0.22
CA GLU A 7 14.64 -16.37 0.57
C GLU A 7 14.07 -15.03 1.03
N GLU A 8 14.92 -14.04 1.36
CA GLU A 8 14.47 -12.69 1.72
C GLU A 8 13.82 -11.95 0.55
N GLU A 9 14.33 -12.10 -0.68
CA GLU A 9 13.69 -11.53 -1.87
C GLU A 9 12.29 -12.13 -2.11
N GLY A 10 12.13 -13.44 -1.89
CA GLY A 10 10.85 -14.13 -2.00
C GLY A 10 9.85 -13.72 -0.91
N GLU A 11 10.32 -13.44 0.30
CA GLU A 11 9.51 -13.01 1.44
C GLU A 11 9.12 -11.53 1.34
N SER A 12 10.04 -10.67 0.89
CA SER A 12 9.82 -9.25 0.63
C SER A 12 8.81 -9.04 -0.50
N SER A 13 8.88 -9.87 -1.55
CA SER A 13 7.92 -9.86 -2.66
C SER A 13 6.47 -10.16 -2.22
N LYS A 14 6.27 -10.93 -1.14
CA LYS A 14 4.93 -11.18 -0.56
C LYS A 14 4.34 -9.96 0.16
N ARG A 15 5.15 -8.98 0.54
CA ARG A 15 4.73 -7.77 1.29
C ARG A 15 4.56 -6.53 0.41
N ALA A 16 4.75 -6.68 -0.90
CA ALA A 16 4.57 -5.62 -1.87
C ALA A 16 3.14 -5.65 -2.44
N ILE A 17 2.53 -4.47 -2.54
CA ILE A 17 1.22 -4.28 -3.17
C ILE A 17 1.43 -3.63 -4.53
N TYR A 18 0.71 -4.09 -5.54
CA TYR A 18 0.92 -3.69 -6.92
C TYR A 18 -0.13 -2.66 -7.37
N ILE A 19 0.29 -1.72 -8.20
CA ILE A 19 -0.59 -0.74 -8.83
C ILE A 19 -0.80 -1.19 -10.28
N GLY A 20 -1.83 -1.99 -10.56
CA GLY A 20 -2.09 -2.43 -11.93
C GLY A 20 -3.14 -3.55 -12.09
N THR A 21 -3.69 -3.65 -13.30
CA THR A 21 -4.92 -4.39 -13.65
C THR A 21 -4.73 -5.87 -14.04
N TYR A 22 -3.54 -6.45 -13.87
CA TYR A 22 -3.28 -7.84 -14.28
C TYR A 22 -3.02 -8.73 -13.06
N GLY A 23 -4.10 -9.31 -12.53
CA GLY A 23 -4.06 -10.48 -11.63
C GLY A 23 -3.44 -10.30 -10.23
N MET A 24 -3.04 -9.08 -9.85
CA MET A 24 -2.43 -8.77 -8.55
C MET A 24 -3.29 -7.81 -7.73
N ILE A 25 -3.15 -7.86 -6.40
CA ILE A 25 -3.95 -7.06 -5.46
C ILE A 25 -3.72 -5.57 -5.73
N ASN A 26 -4.77 -4.86 -6.14
CA ASN A 26 -4.76 -3.42 -6.34
C ASN A 26 -4.78 -2.72 -4.98
N VAL A 27 -3.99 -1.65 -4.82
CA VAL A 27 -3.98 -0.82 -3.61
C VAL A 27 -5.38 -0.31 -3.22
N SER A 28 -6.27 0.00 -4.17
CA SER A 28 -7.65 0.43 -3.89
C SER A 28 -8.49 -0.68 -3.24
N ASP A 29 -8.31 -1.94 -3.67
CA ASP A 29 -8.95 -3.10 -3.03
C ASP A 29 -8.36 -3.37 -1.65
N PHE A 30 -7.04 -3.21 -1.53
CA PHE A 30 -6.32 -3.37 -0.28
C PHE A 30 -6.82 -2.40 0.79
N VAL A 31 -6.88 -1.10 0.48
CA VAL A 31 -7.33 -0.06 1.45
C VAL A 31 -8.83 -0.17 1.78
N TYR A 32 -9.64 -0.70 0.86
CA TYR A 32 -11.06 -0.98 1.12
C TYR A 32 -11.24 -2.11 2.15
N GLY A 33 -10.35 -3.11 2.15
CA GLY A 33 -10.38 -4.25 3.06
C GLY A 33 -10.04 -3.93 4.51
N PHE A 34 -9.53 -2.74 4.82
CA PHE A 34 -9.29 -2.32 6.20
C PHE A 34 -10.60 -2.12 6.95
N LYS A 35 -10.51 -2.22 8.28
CA LYS A 35 -11.59 -1.80 9.17
C LYS A 35 -11.51 -0.28 9.40
N PRO A 36 -12.64 0.39 9.70
CA PRO A 36 -12.60 1.77 10.19
C PRO A 36 -11.61 1.92 11.37
N PRO A 37 -10.89 3.04 11.48
CA PRO A 37 -11.02 4.26 10.68
C PRO A 37 -10.16 4.30 9.40
N LEU A 38 -9.29 3.31 9.18
CA LEU A 38 -8.33 3.30 8.06
C LEU A 38 -8.93 2.77 6.73
N SER A 39 -10.13 2.20 6.79
CA SER A 39 -10.89 1.80 5.60
C SER A 39 -11.17 2.99 4.70
N MET A 40 -10.94 2.83 3.39
CA MET A 40 -11.32 3.84 2.40
C MET A 40 -12.40 3.31 1.45
N CYS A 41 -13.49 4.07 1.34
CA CYS A 41 -14.52 3.80 0.35
C CYS A 41 -14.00 4.03 -1.08
N LYS A 42 -14.49 3.22 -2.02
CA LYS A 42 -14.27 3.47 -3.45
C LYS A 42 -15.20 4.58 -3.94
N PRO A 43 -14.76 5.46 -4.85
CA PRO A 43 -13.43 5.48 -5.46
C PRO A 43 -12.35 6.11 -4.56
N SER A 44 -11.26 5.37 -4.28
CA SER A 44 -10.15 5.84 -3.42
C SER A 44 -8.91 6.32 -4.20
N HIS A 45 -8.92 6.23 -5.53
CA HIS A 45 -7.74 6.50 -6.36
C HIS A 45 -7.22 7.94 -6.23
N LEU A 46 -8.11 8.95 -6.18
CA LEU A 46 -7.70 10.35 -6.02
C LEU A 46 -7.05 10.60 -4.65
N ALA A 47 -7.62 10.03 -3.58
CA ALA A 47 -7.08 10.17 -2.25
C ALA A 47 -5.74 9.44 -2.08
N LEU A 48 -5.60 8.26 -2.69
CA LEU A 48 -4.32 7.52 -2.74
C LEU A 48 -3.22 8.29 -3.49
N VAL A 49 -3.57 9.01 -4.56
CA VAL A 49 -2.63 9.91 -5.26
C VAL A 49 -2.26 11.11 -4.39
N ALA A 50 -3.21 11.67 -3.64
CA ALA A 50 -2.96 12.81 -2.76
C ALA A 50 -2.04 12.47 -1.55
N MET A 51 -1.96 11.19 -1.16
CA MET A 51 -1.08 10.72 -0.07
C MET A 51 0.41 10.65 -0.43
N ASP A 52 0.78 10.91 -1.69
CA ASP A 52 2.17 10.89 -2.18
C ASP A 52 2.93 9.59 -1.82
N LEU A 53 2.25 8.44 -2.02
CA LEU A 53 2.79 7.13 -1.69
C LEU A 53 3.98 6.76 -2.58
N SER A 54 5.06 6.29 -1.98
CA SER A 54 6.28 5.88 -2.70
C SER A 54 6.03 4.66 -3.59
N ILE A 55 6.34 4.81 -4.89
CA ILE A 55 6.25 3.75 -5.89
C ILE A 55 7.65 3.25 -6.22
N PHE A 56 7.87 1.95 -6.07
CA PHE A 56 9.08 1.23 -6.38
C PHE A 56 9.00 0.60 -7.78
N GLU A 57 10.12 -0.01 -8.20
CA GLU A 57 10.21 -0.71 -9.47
C GLU A 57 9.06 -1.70 -9.68
N HIS A 58 8.57 -1.75 -10.92
CA HIS A 58 7.43 -2.58 -11.34
C HIS A 58 6.08 -2.17 -10.71
N ALA A 59 5.90 -0.88 -10.42
CA ALA A 59 4.66 -0.34 -9.85
C ALA A 59 4.28 -1.01 -8.52
N ARG A 60 5.28 -1.27 -7.68
CA ARG A 60 5.13 -1.86 -6.35
C ARG A 60 5.16 -0.79 -5.29
N MET A 61 4.41 -1.00 -4.21
CA MET A 61 4.46 -0.21 -2.99
C MET A 61 4.76 -1.14 -1.82
N HIS A 62 5.59 -0.71 -0.87
CA HIS A 62 5.72 -1.46 0.37
C HIS A 62 4.50 -1.21 1.26
N TYR A 63 4.07 -2.25 1.98
CA TYR A 63 2.95 -2.13 2.92
C TYR A 63 3.15 -1.02 3.96
N VAL A 64 4.40 -0.75 4.35
CA VAL A 64 4.76 0.27 5.34
C VAL A 64 4.41 1.66 4.81
N ASP A 65 4.75 1.96 3.56
CA ASP A 65 4.49 3.27 2.96
C ASP A 65 2.99 3.53 2.82
N ILE A 66 2.22 2.50 2.47
CA ILE A 66 0.75 2.59 2.43
C ILE A 66 0.18 2.85 3.82
N LEU A 67 0.67 2.15 4.85
CA LEU A 67 0.20 2.32 6.22
C LEU A 67 0.55 3.71 6.76
N ASP A 68 1.77 4.20 6.50
CA ASP A 68 2.22 5.54 6.88
C ASP A 68 1.39 6.63 6.17
N GLY A 69 1.15 6.50 4.87
CA GLY A 69 0.30 7.44 4.13
C GLY A 69 -1.15 7.47 4.63
N LEU A 70 -1.76 6.29 4.87
CA LEU A 70 -3.13 6.20 5.39
C LEU A 70 -3.27 6.81 6.79
N THR A 71 -2.29 6.58 7.66
CA THR A 71 -2.32 7.09 9.03
C THR A 71 -2.11 8.61 9.06
N LYS A 72 -1.19 9.14 8.26
CA LYS A 72 -1.03 10.60 8.09
C LYS A 72 -2.30 11.24 7.55
N TYR A 73 -2.85 10.68 6.48
CA TYR A 73 -4.12 11.15 5.90
C TYR A 73 -5.25 11.17 6.93
N PHE A 74 -5.39 10.11 7.74
CA PHE A 74 -6.38 10.09 8.81
C PHE A 74 -6.11 11.18 9.86
N LEU A 75 -4.89 11.28 10.37
CA LEU A 75 -4.54 12.24 11.42
C LEU A 75 -4.69 13.71 10.98
N GLU A 76 -4.44 14.03 9.72
CA GLU A 76 -4.64 15.37 9.16
C GLU A 76 -6.13 15.75 9.00
N ASN A 77 -7.02 14.76 8.87
CA ASN A 77 -8.46 14.96 8.71
C ASN A 77 -9.26 14.73 10.00
N VAL A 78 -8.60 14.35 11.09
CA VAL A 78 -9.21 14.28 12.42
C VAL A 78 -9.16 15.67 13.03
N ASP A 79 -10.29 16.37 13.01
CA ASP A 79 -10.52 17.53 13.88
C ASP A 79 -10.52 17.03 15.34
N VAL A 80 -9.55 17.49 16.13
CA VAL A 80 -9.46 17.28 17.58
C VAL A 80 -10.05 18.46 18.33
#